data_AF-A0A1Y5DZX8-F1
#
_entry.id   AF-A0A1Y5DZX8-F1
#
_cell.length_a   1.000
_cell.length_b   1.000
_cell.length_c   1.000
_cell.angle_alpha   90.00
_cell.angle_beta   90.00
_cell.angle_gamma   90.00
#
_symmetry.space_group_name_H-M   'P 1'
#
loop_
_entity.id
_entity.type
_entity.pdbx_description
1 polymer ?
#
loop_
_entity_poly.entity_id
_entity_poly.type
_entity_poly.pdbx_seq_one_letter_code
_entity_poly.pdbx_strand_id
1 'polypeptide(L)'
;MKLKLLKILLPLTFCFGLITNAQANLITNYNPEDVNSSVISNDIQNWFTVDVSDELDSFILSFDWKDQGFGNRKGKLFYSIAGINWTDLGLLAEHNLTSHSVLVNRSELDFFNTPTTLDFGFVVGGGGGHSLSVSNVALTVTNTNVPEPSTLAIFAFAMIGLASRKFKKQS
;
A
#
# COMPACT_ATOMS: atom_id res chain seq x y z
N MET A 1 50.33 22.48 6.91
CA MET A 1 48.90 22.77 7.19
C MET A 1 47.90 21.86 6.45
N LYS A 2 48.32 20.76 5.78
CA LYS A 2 47.43 19.90 4.96
C LYS A 2 46.86 18.66 5.69
N LEU A 3 47.46 18.23 6.81
CA LEU A 3 47.12 16.95 7.46
C LEU A 3 45.91 17.00 8.42
N LYS A 4 45.49 18.20 8.86
CA LYS A 4 44.36 18.35 9.81
C LYS A 4 42.99 18.22 9.14
N LEU A 5 42.87 18.60 7.86
CA LEU A 5 41.62 18.51 7.11
C LEU A 5 41.22 17.04 6.83
N LEU A 6 42.21 16.18 6.57
CA LEU A 6 42.00 14.77 6.21
C LEU A 6 41.43 13.94 7.37
N LYS A 7 41.75 14.30 8.63
CA LYS A 7 41.22 13.63 9.83
C LYS A 7 39.77 13.99 10.15
N ILE A 8 39.27 15.10 9.60
CA ILE A 8 37.87 15.55 9.76
C ILE A 8 37.00 15.00 8.62
N LEU A 9 37.55 14.88 7.41
CA LEU A 9 36.80 14.32 6.28
C LEU A 9 36.51 12.82 6.43
N LEU A 10 37.46 12.03 6.94
CA LEU A 10 37.29 10.57 7.04
C LEU A 10 36.04 10.11 7.83
N PRO A 11 35.75 10.65 9.03
CA PRO A 11 34.52 10.30 9.74
C PRO A 11 33.27 10.88 9.08
N LEU A 12 33.37 12.01 8.37
CA LEU A 12 32.23 12.59 7.66
C LEU A 12 31.81 11.72 6.47
N THR A 13 32.77 11.23 5.68
CA THR A 13 32.49 10.30 4.58
C THR A 13 31.99 8.93 5.08
N PHE A 14 32.43 8.50 6.26
CA PHE A 14 31.92 7.28 6.90
C PHE A 14 30.48 7.46 7.44
N CYS A 15 30.13 8.66 7.94
CA CYS A 15 28.77 8.98 8.36
C CYS A 15 27.81 9.12 7.17
N PHE A 16 28.27 9.64 6.03
CA PHE A 16 27.44 9.71 4.80
C PHE A 16 27.38 8.38 4.04
N GLY A 17 28.43 7.56 4.09
CA GLY A 17 28.48 6.26 3.38
C GLY A 17 27.70 5.13 4.05
N LEU A 18 27.29 5.28 5.31
CA LEU A 18 26.49 4.30 6.05
C LEU A 18 24.98 4.57 6.02
N ILE A 19 24.53 5.66 5.39
CA ILE A 19 23.11 5.88 5.12
C ILE A 19 22.76 5.17 3.81
N THR A 20 22.99 3.86 3.75
CA THR A 20 22.33 3.04 2.74
C THR A 20 20.89 2.88 3.20
N ASN A 21 19.96 3.45 2.41
CA ASN A 21 18.50 3.43 2.56
C ASN A 21 17.98 2.13 3.20
N ALA A 22 17.89 2.11 4.53
CA ALA A 22 17.08 1.12 5.22
C ALA A 22 15.64 1.63 5.18
N GLN A 23 14.95 1.37 4.06
CA GLN A 23 13.52 1.66 3.94
C GLN A 23 12.77 0.41 4.44
N ALA A 24 12.13 0.51 5.59
CA ALA A 24 11.32 -0.57 6.15
C ALA A 24 9.85 -0.26 5.87
N ASN A 25 9.29 -0.81 4.78
CA ASN A 25 7.89 -0.56 4.43
C ASN A 25 6.95 -0.88 5.60
N LEU A 26 5.98 0.00 5.84
CA LEU A 26 4.94 -0.20 6.84
C LEU A 26 3.80 -1.00 6.21
N ILE A 27 3.44 -2.13 6.82
CA ILE A 27 2.38 -3.00 6.33
C ILE A 27 1.18 -2.89 7.27
N THR A 28 0.01 -2.61 6.70
CA THR A 28 -1.29 -2.57 7.41
C THR A 28 -2.22 -3.61 6.82
N ASN A 29 -2.86 -4.43 7.67
CA ASN A 29 -3.79 -5.47 7.23
C ASN A 29 -5.22 -5.10 7.63
N TYR A 30 -6.16 -5.37 6.74
CA TYR A 30 -7.59 -5.18 6.93
C TYR A 30 -8.33 -6.49 6.59
N ASN A 31 -9.42 -6.73 7.30
CA ASN A 31 -10.33 -7.86 7.06
C ASN A 31 -11.73 -7.32 6.77
N PRO A 32 -12.01 -6.94 5.52
CA PRO A 32 -13.31 -6.42 5.11
C PRO A 32 -14.43 -7.43 5.30
N GLU A 33 -15.67 -6.95 5.33
CA GLU A 33 -16.86 -7.82 5.35
C GLU A 33 -17.01 -8.59 4.04
N ASP A 34 -17.50 -9.82 4.12
CA ASP A 34 -17.82 -10.63 2.95
C ASP A 34 -18.99 -10.03 2.15
N VAL A 35 -19.03 -10.31 0.85
CA VAL A 35 -20.15 -9.96 -0.03
C VAL A 35 -20.96 -11.21 -0.33
N ASN A 36 -22.27 -11.16 -0.10
CA ASN A 36 -23.21 -12.13 -0.63
C ASN A 36 -24.41 -11.37 -1.19
N SER A 37 -24.33 -10.99 -2.48
CA SER A 37 -25.29 -10.09 -3.10
C SER A 37 -25.92 -10.71 -4.33
N SER A 38 -27.25 -10.69 -4.36
CA SER A 38 -28.06 -10.96 -5.56
C SER A 38 -28.71 -9.69 -6.10
N VAL A 39 -28.19 -8.52 -5.70
CA VAL A 39 -28.69 -7.23 -6.19
C VAL A 39 -28.21 -7.07 -7.63
N ILE A 40 -29.10 -7.38 -8.56
CA ILE A 40 -28.88 -7.32 -10.00
C ILE A 40 -28.66 -5.86 -10.40
N SER A 41 -27.42 -5.53 -10.78
CA SER A 41 -27.07 -4.23 -11.33
C SER A 41 -25.84 -4.35 -12.22
N ASN A 42 -25.78 -3.53 -13.26
CA ASN A 42 -24.54 -3.30 -14.01
C ASN A 42 -23.69 -2.18 -13.40
N ASP A 43 -24.25 -1.44 -12.43
CA ASP A 43 -23.56 -0.36 -11.75
C ASP A 43 -22.68 -0.92 -10.63
N ILE A 44 -21.56 -0.24 -10.38
CA ILE A 44 -20.63 -0.56 -9.32
C ILE A 44 -21.29 -0.24 -7.97
N GLN A 45 -21.34 -1.25 -7.10
CA GLN A 45 -21.81 -1.13 -5.73
C GLN A 45 -20.59 -0.93 -4.82
N ASN A 46 -20.65 0.10 -3.96
CA ASN A 46 -19.62 0.31 -2.95
C ASN A 46 -19.60 -0.85 -1.97
N TRP A 47 -18.40 -1.27 -1.60
CA TRP A 47 -18.19 -2.39 -0.70
C TRP A 47 -17.57 -1.94 0.63
N PHE A 48 -16.33 -1.46 0.60
CA PHE A 48 -15.65 -0.91 1.76
C PHE A 48 -14.62 0.12 1.34
N THR A 49 -14.19 0.92 2.31
CA THR A 49 -13.23 2.00 2.13
C THR A 49 -12.20 1.94 3.24
N VAL A 50 -10.94 2.23 2.92
CA VAL A 50 -9.88 2.42 3.90
C VAL A 50 -9.16 3.73 3.66
N ASP A 51 -8.70 4.36 4.74
CA ASP A 51 -7.83 5.55 4.65
C ASP A 51 -6.40 5.11 4.33
N VAL A 52 -5.76 5.84 3.41
CA VAL A 52 -4.37 5.60 2.96
C VAL A 52 -3.58 6.91 3.00
N SER A 53 -2.31 6.84 3.38
CA SER A 53 -1.41 7.99 3.29
C SER A 53 -0.94 8.21 1.85
N ASP A 54 -0.40 9.40 1.57
CA ASP A 54 0.27 9.75 0.33
C ASP A 54 1.54 8.92 0.03
N GLU A 55 2.03 8.21 1.05
CA GLU A 55 3.15 7.27 1.00
C GLU A 55 2.77 5.84 0.57
N LEU A 56 1.51 5.59 0.25
CA LEU A 56 1.03 4.30 -0.25
C LEU A 56 1.87 3.84 -1.46
N ASP A 57 2.48 2.66 -1.32
CA ASP A 57 3.37 2.03 -2.30
C ASP A 57 2.63 0.95 -3.11
N SER A 58 1.82 0.13 -2.44
CA SER A 58 1.06 -0.93 -3.08
C SER A 58 -0.04 -1.45 -2.16
N PHE A 59 -0.98 -2.20 -2.73
CA PHE A 59 -1.88 -3.04 -1.95
C PHE A 59 -2.01 -4.43 -2.57
N ILE A 60 -2.33 -5.41 -1.72
CA ILE A 60 -2.69 -6.77 -2.12
C ILE A 60 -4.09 -7.05 -1.60
N LEU A 61 -5.02 -7.34 -2.50
CA LEU A 61 -6.37 -7.81 -2.16
C LEU A 61 -6.45 -9.32 -2.44
N SER A 62 -6.72 -10.10 -1.40
CA SER A 62 -6.95 -11.55 -1.49
C SER A 62 -8.37 -11.91 -1.09
N PHE A 63 -8.96 -12.87 -1.79
CA PHE A 63 -10.36 -13.25 -1.63
C PHE A 63 -10.66 -14.60 -2.29
N ASP A 64 -11.71 -15.25 -1.80
CA ASP A 64 -12.39 -16.36 -2.45
C ASP A 64 -13.71 -15.85 -3.04
N TRP A 65 -14.00 -16.16 -4.29
CA TRP A 65 -15.21 -15.65 -4.92
C TRP A 65 -15.80 -16.58 -5.96
N LYS A 66 -17.08 -16.37 -6.24
CA LYS A 66 -17.81 -17.00 -7.34
C LYS A 66 -18.99 -16.15 -7.79
N ASP A 67 -19.33 -16.30 -9.05
CA ASP A 67 -20.58 -15.85 -9.63
C ASP A 67 -21.70 -16.87 -9.39
N GLN A 68 -22.89 -16.62 -9.95
CA GLN A 68 -24.00 -17.57 -9.87
C GLN A 68 -23.63 -18.94 -10.47
N GLY A 69 -24.35 -20.02 -10.15
CA GLY A 69 -23.94 -21.38 -10.55
C GLY A 69 -23.97 -21.72 -12.05
N PHE A 70 -24.70 -20.98 -12.89
CA PHE A 70 -24.79 -21.22 -14.34
C PHE A 70 -25.06 -19.95 -15.16
N GLY A 71 -24.84 -20.02 -16.48
CA GLY A 71 -25.15 -18.93 -17.42
C GLY A 71 -23.95 -18.02 -17.73
N ASN A 72 -24.20 -16.76 -18.06
CA ASN A 72 -23.13 -15.81 -18.37
C ASN A 72 -22.49 -15.30 -17.08
N ARG A 73 -21.17 -15.18 -17.04
CA ARG A 73 -20.44 -14.62 -15.89
C ARG A 73 -20.31 -13.11 -16.05
N LYS A 74 -20.55 -12.36 -14.98
CA LYS A 74 -20.53 -10.90 -14.93
C LYS A 74 -19.93 -10.34 -13.65
N GLY A 75 -19.78 -11.17 -12.62
CA GLY A 75 -19.17 -10.80 -11.35
C GLY A 75 -17.78 -10.17 -11.52
N LYS A 76 -17.60 -8.93 -11.05
CA LYS A 76 -16.34 -8.18 -11.13
C LYS A 76 -16.08 -7.38 -9.87
N LEU A 77 -14.80 -7.11 -9.59
CA LEU A 77 -14.34 -6.28 -8.49
C LEU A 77 -13.55 -5.08 -9.01
N PHE A 78 -13.64 -3.97 -8.28
CA PHE A 78 -13.06 -2.70 -8.65
C PHE A 78 -12.39 -2.03 -7.45
N TYR A 79 -11.46 -1.14 -7.73
CA TYR A 79 -10.89 -0.21 -6.75
C TYR A 79 -10.94 1.23 -7.27
N SER A 80 -10.88 2.20 -6.37
CA SER A 80 -10.77 3.62 -6.70
C SER A 80 -9.91 4.35 -5.68
N ILE A 81 -9.21 5.39 -6.12
CA ILE A 81 -8.55 6.35 -5.24
C ILE A 81 -9.45 7.58 -5.12
N ALA A 82 -9.73 8.00 -3.89
CA ALA A 82 -10.57 9.16 -3.58
C ALA A 82 -11.98 9.11 -4.18
N GLY A 83 -12.48 7.91 -4.52
CA GLY A 83 -13.76 7.72 -5.22
C GLY A 83 -13.88 8.38 -6.60
N ILE A 84 -12.77 8.71 -7.28
CA ILE A 84 -12.79 9.48 -8.53
C ILE A 84 -13.11 8.58 -9.73
N ASN A 85 -12.25 7.60 -10.01
CA ASN A 85 -12.41 6.65 -11.10
C ASN A 85 -12.33 5.23 -10.58
N TRP A 86 -13.25 4.38 -11.03
CA TRP A 86 -13.21 2.96 -10.74
C TRP A 86 -12.35 2.22 -11.76
N THR A 87 -11.38 1.46 -11.25
CA THR A 87 -10.50 0.60 -12.04
C THR A 87 -10.85 -0.86 -11.78
N ASP A 88 -11.06 -1.62 -12.86
CA ASP A 88 -11.36 -3.06 -12.83
C ASP A 88 -10.10 -3.83 -12.38
N LEU A 89 -10.23 -4.76 -11.42
CA LEU A 89 -9.14 -5.64 -11.01
C LEU A 89 -8.76 -6.68 -12.10
N GLY A 90 -9.48 -6.71 -13.22
CA GLY A 90 -9.16 -7.48 -14.42
C GLY A 90 -9.59 -8.94 -14.35
N LEU A 91 -10.41 -9.31 -13.38
CA LEU A 91 -10.88 -10.67 -13.15
C LEU A 91 -12.40 -10.79 -13.38
N LEU A 92 -12.83 -11.97 -13.79
CA LEU A 92 -14.24 -12.32 -13.96
C LEU A 92 -14.57 -13.53 -13.08
N ALA A 93 -15.59 -13.41 -12.23
CA ALA A 93 -15.93 -14.43 -11.25
C ALA A 93 -16.34 -15.75 -11.92
N GLU A 94 -15.76 -16.86 -11.46
CA GLU A 94 -16.07 -18.22 -11.91
C GLU A 94 -17.39 -18.72 -11.31
N HIS A 95 -18.06 -19.71 -11.93
CA HIS A 95 -19.26 -20.33 -11.33
C HIS A 95 -18.94 -21.14 -10.06
N ASN A 96 -17.71 -21.64 -9.98
CA ASN A 96 -17.18 -22.34 -8.81
C ASN A 96 -16.40 -21.36 -7.94
N LEU A 97 -16.33 -21.64 -6.64
CA LEU A 97 -15.52 -20.85 -5.72
C LEU A 97 -14.03 -20.97 -6.10
N THR A 98 -13.40 -19.84 -6.42
CA THR A 98 -11.97 -19.76 -6.70
C THR A 98 -11.28 -18.72 -5.83
N SER A 99 -10.01 -18.96 -5.51
CA SER A 99 -9.17 -18.07 -4.70
C SER A 99 -8.30 -17.20 -5.60
N HIS A 100 -8.22 -15.91 -5.28
CA HIS A 100 -7.35 -14.97 -5.99
C HIS A 100 -6.61 -14.04 -5.02
N SER A 101 -5.50 -13.50 -5.51
CA SER A 101 -4.71 -12.47 -4.85
C SER A 101 -4.21 -11.51 -5.92
N VAL A 102 -4.61 -10.24 -5.83
CA VAL A 102 -4.27 -9.19 -6.80
C VAL A 102 -3.36 -8.17 -6.11
N LEU A 103 -2.15 -8.00 -6.66
CA LEU A 103 -1.22 -6.94 -6.28
C LEU A 103 -1.41 -5.76 -7.23
N VAL A 104 -1.57 -4.56 -6.67
CA VAL A 104 -1.59 -3.30 -7.42
C VAL A 104 -0.49 -2.41 -6.87
N ASN A 105 0.45 -2.01 -7.74
CA ASN A 105 1.58 -1.16 -7.38
C ASN A 105 1.25 0.32 -7.57
N ARG A 106 2.01 1.21 -6.94
CA ARG A 106 1.84 2.68 -7.04
C ARG A 106 1.77 3.18 -8.48
N SER A 107 2.49 2.55 -9.42
CA SER A 107 2.47 2.92 -10.84
C SER A 107 1.13 2.66 -11.55
N GLU A 108 0.29 1.81 -10.98
CA GLU A 108 -1.03 1.42 -11.49
C GLU A 108 -2.18 2.18 -10.78
N LEU A 109 -1.86 2.93 -9.73
CA LEU A 109 -2.81 3.76 -9.01
C LEU A 109 -2.97 5.11 -9.71
N ASP A 110 -4.18 5.66 -9.64
CA ASP A 110 -4.40 7.08 -9.95
C ASP A 110 -3.47 7.94 -9.08
N PHE A 111 -3.00 9.07 -9.63
CA PHE A 111 -2.06 9.92 -8.91
C PHE A 111 -2.75 10.66 -7.74
N PHE A 112 -2.14 10.58 -6.56
CA PHE A 112 -2.48 11.38 -5.38
C PHE A 112 -1.18 11.71 -4.62
N ASN A 113 -1.20 12.84 -3.92
CA ASN A 113 -0.08 13.38 -3.15
C ASN A 113 -0.51 13.96 -1.79
N THR A 114 -1.70 13.59 -1.33
CA THR A 114 -2.21 13.88 0.01
C THR A 114 -2.91 12.63 0.53
N PRO A 115 -2.99 12.42 1.85
CA PRO A 115 -3.76 11.33 2.43
C PRO A 115 -5.20 11.31 1.89
N THR A 116 -5.69 10.12 1.57
CA THR A 116 -6.95 9.94 0.85
C THR A 116 -7.57 8.57 1.14
N THR A 117 -8.59 8.18 0.39
CA THR A 117 -9.26 6.88 0.51
C THR A 117 -8.87 5.93 -0.62
N LEU A 118 -8.80 4.65 -0.27
CA LEU A 118 -8.82 3.54 -1.20
C LEU A 118 -10.17 2.84 -1.06
N ASP A 119 -10.99 2.95 -2.09
CA ASP A 119 -12.35 2.44 -2.14
C ASP A 119 -12.40 1.15 -2.94
N PHE A 120 -13.21 0.20 -2.49
CA PHE A 120 -13.46 -1.06 -3.19
C PHE A 120 -14.94 -1.19 -3.52
N GLY A 121 -15.21 -1.81 -4.67
CA GLY A 121 -16.56 -2.01 -5.16
C GLY A 121 -16.70 -3.31 -5.95
N PHE A 122 -17.94 -3.70 -6.20
CA PHE A 122 -18.25 -4.91 -6.96
C PHE A 122 -19.43 -4.70 -7.91
N VAL A 123 -19.51 -5.54 -8.92
CA VAL A 123 -20.66 -5.66 -9.82
C VAL A 123 -21.12 -7.10 -9.81
N VAL A 124 -22.41 -7.32 -9.55
CA VAL A 124 -23.07 -8.64 -9.70
C VAL A 124 -23.34 -8.93 -11.18
N GLY A 125 -23.74 -7.91 -11.93
CA GLY A 125 -24.16 -8.02 -13.32
C GLY A 125 -25.68 -7.97 -13.48
N GLY A 126 -26.14 -7.29 -14.52
CA GLY A 126 -27.56 -7.18 -14.86
C GLY A 126 -28.15 -8.45 -15.48
N GLY A 127 -29.48 -8.53 -15.56
CA GLY A 127 -30.21 -9.70 -16.10
C GLY A 127 -30.76 -10.61 -14.99
N GLY A 128 -31.45 -11.70 -15.35
CA GLY A 128 -32.08 -12.57 -14.36
C GLY A 128 -31.11 -13.57 -13.72
N GLY A 129 -31.17 -13.72 -12.38
CA GLY A 129 -30.54 -14.84 -11.66
C GLY A 129 -29.06 -14.69 -11.31
N HIS A 130 -28.49 -13.49 -11.43
CA HIS A 130 -27.10 -13.23 -11.05
C HIS A 130 -26.95 -13.04 -9.54
N SER A 131 -25.83 -13.53 -9.00
CA SER A 131 -25.44 -13.38 -7.61
C SER A 131 -23.93 -13.46 -7.49
N LEU A 132 -23.33 -12.59 -6.72
CA LEU A 132 -21.90 -12.60 -6.43
C LEU A 132 -21.68 -12.95 -4.96
N SER A 133 -20.80 -13.93 -4.73
CA SER A 133 -20.30 -14.28 -3.41
C SER A 133 -18.79 -13.99 -3.38
N VAL A 134 -18.36 -13.20 -2.42
CA VAL A 134 -16.95 -12.90 -2.12
C VAL A 134 -16.74 -13.12 -0.63
N SER A 135 -15.74 -13.91 -0.28
CA SER A 135 -15.48 -14.35 1.10
C SER A 135 -13.99 -14.45 1.37
N ASN A 136 -13.62 -14.63 2.64
CA ASN A 136 -12.23 -14.78 3.08
C ASN A 136 -11.35 -13.61 2.62
N VAL A 137 -11.88 -12.40 2.77
CA VAL A 137 -11.27 -11.19 2.23
C VAL A 137 -10.19 -10.67 3.15
N ALA A 138 -9.02 -10.41 2.59
CA ALA A 138 -7.94 -9.72 3.28
C ALA A 138 -7.29 -8.71 2.35
N LEU A 139 -7.16 -7.48 2.84
CA LEU A 139 -6.45 -6.38 2.18
C LEU A 139 -5.17 -6.10 2.96
N THR A 140 -4.04 -6.15 2.27
CA THR A 140 -2.74 -5.72 2.78
C THR A 140 -2.34 -4.43 2.09
N VAL A 141 -2.10 -3.37 2.84
CA VAL A 141 -1.64 -2.08 2.34
C VAL A 141 -0.19 -1.87 2.76
N THR A 142 0.66 -1.51 1.81
CA THR A 142 2.09 -1.26 2.04
C THR A 142 2.39 0.20 1.78
N ASN A 143 2.93 0.90 2.78
CA ASN A 143 3.41 2.28 2.66
C ASN A 143 4.94 2.30 2.64
N THR A 144 5.50 3.19 1.82
CA THR A 144 6.93 3.50 1.86
C THR A 144 7.25 4.27 3.14
N ASN A 145 7.97 3.65 4.08
CA ASN A 145 8.45 4.37 5.25
C ASN A 145 9.79 5.03 4.90
N VAL A 146 9.72 6.23 4.31
CA VAL A 146 10.91 7.06 4.14
C VAL A 146 11.00 7.96 5.38
N PRO A 147 11.99 7.76 6.27
CA PRO A 147 12.14 8.66 7.41
C PRO A 147 12.24 10.09 6.91
N GLU A 148 11.42 10.99 7.44
CA GLU A 148 11.44 12.39 7.03
C GLU A 148 12.88 12.93 7.04
N PRO A 149 13.26 13.82 6.10
CA PRO A 149 14.61 14.39 6.03
C PRO A 149 15.09 14.98 7.37
N SER A 150 14.15 15.47 8.18
CA SER A 150 14.35 15.99 9.53
C SER A 150 14.82 14.91 10.53
N THR A 151 14.22 13.72 10.51
CA THR A 151 14.51 12.62 11.43
C THR A 151 15.93 12.08 11.22
N LEU A 152 16.31 11.90 9.95
CA LEU A 152 17.66 11.51 9.59
C LEU A 152 18.70 12.56 10.00
N ALA A 153 18.40 13.84 9.76
CA ALA A 153 19.27 14.95 10.14
C ALA A 153 19.46 15.03 11.66
N ILE A 154 18.38 14.92 12.44
CA ILE A 154 18.42 14.91 13.91
C ILE A 154 19.26 13.72 14.41
N PHE A 155 19.03 12.53 13.87
CA PHE A 155 19.80 11.34 14.22
C PHE A 155 21.30 11.52 13.92
N ALA A 156 21.63 12.04 12.74
CA ALA A 156 23.01 12.34 12.36
C ALA A 156 23.66 13.37 13.31
N PHE A 157 22.95 14.45 13.63
CA PHE A 157 23.45 15.45 14.59
C PHE A 157 23.62 14.89 16.00
N ALA A 158 22.71 14.04 16.46
CA ALA A 158 22.83 13.36 17.75
C ALA A 158 24.08 12.47 17.80
N MET A 159 24.33 11.69 16.73
CA MET A 159 25.51 10.84 16.62
C MET A 159 26.81 11.66 16.59
N ILE A 160 26.84 12.75 15.84
CA ILE A 160 27.97 13.69 15.80
C ILE A 160 28.21 14.30 17.19
N GLY A 161 27.16 14.74 17.88
CA GLY A 161 27.24 15.28 19.24
C GLY A 161 27.77 14.26 20.25
N LEU A 162 27.35 12.99 20.14
CA LEU A 162 27.81 11.90 20.99
C LEU A 162 29.29 11.57 20.74
N ALA A 163 29.70 11.51 19.48
CA ALA A 163 31.09 11.27 19.08
C ALA A 163 32.03 12.42 19.50
N SER A 164 31.52 13.66 19.56
CA SER A 164 32.30 14.86 19.88
C SER A 164 32.70 14.96 21.36
N ARG A 165 32.05 14.22 22.28
CA ARG A 165 32.33 14.31 23.73
C ARG A 165 33.69 13.72 24.16
N LYS A 166 34.40 12.95 23.33
CA LYS A 166 35.63 12.22 23.74
C LYS A 166 36.97 12.97 23.60
N PHE A 167 36.99 14.30 23.43
CA PHE A 167 38.27 15.04 23.31
C PHE A 167 38.47 16.10 24.40
N LYS A 168 38.46 15.71 25.68
CA LYS A 168 39.08 16.51 26.74
C LYS A 168 40.43 15.90 27.08
N LYS A 169 41.50 16.49 26.54
CA LYS A 169 42.89 16.17 26.93
C LYS A 169 43.00 16.39 28.44
N GLN A 170 43.34 15.35 29.19
CA GLN A 170 43.93 15.56 30.52
C GLN A 170 45.27 16.25 30.30
N SER A 171 45.44 17.40 30.96
CA SER A 171 46.69 18.15 31.04
C SER A 171 47.73 17.35 31.82
#